data_AF-A0A7J4V0A1-F1
#
_entry.id   AF-A0A7J4V0A1-F1
#
_cell.length_a   1.000
_cell.length_b   1.000
_cell.length_c   1.000
_cell.angle_alpha   90.00
_cell.angle_beta   90.00
_cell.angle_gamma   90.00
#
_symmetry.space_group_name_H-M   'P 1'
#
loop_
_entity.id
_entity.type
_entity.pdbx_description
1 polymer ?
#
loop_
_entity_poly.entity_id
_entity_poly.type
_entity_poly.pdbx_seq_one_letter_code
_entity_poly.pdbx_strand_id
1 'polypeptide(L)' 'LEGAPNVYTTGRTLMTVNAARDVNVYGERLVEFQDTQYRSWDPMRSKLA' A
#
# COMPACT_ATOMS: atom_id res chain seq x y z
N LEU A 1 10.38 -8.48 14.89
CA LEU A 1 9.69 -7.58 13.94
C LEU A 1 9.90 -8.19 12.57
N GLU A 2 9.04 -9.11 12.14
CA GLU A 2 9.14 -9.64 10.77
C GLU A 2 8.46 -8.66 9.82
N GLY A 3 9.23 -8.07 8.89
CA GLY A 3 8.73 -7.15 7.87
C GLY A 3 9.59 -5.90 7.68
N ALA A 4 9.58 -5.35 6.46
CA ALA A 4 10.23 -4.08 6.16
C ALA A 4 9.48 -2.91 6.83
N PRO A 5 10.18 -1.90 7.36
CA PRO A 5 9.54 -0.76 8.02
C PRO A 5 8.62 -0.02 7.04
N ASN A 6 7.45 0.40 7.54
CA ASN A 6 6.41 1.12 6.80
C ASN A 6 5.79 0.34 5.61
N VAL A 7 5.97 -0.98 5.57
CA VAL A 7 5.26 -1.88 4.66
C VAL A 7 4.25 -2.69 5.47
N TYR A 8 3.00 -2.68 5.01
CA TYR A 8 1.88 -3.33 5.67
C TYR A 8 1.30 -4.43 4.78
N THR A 9 0.52 -5.34 5.36
CA THR A 9 -0.13 -6.42 4.59
C THR A 9 -1.51 -6.74 5.14
N THR A 10 -2.43 -7.08 4.24
CA THR A 10 -3.72 -7.70 4.59
C THR A 10 -3.64 -9.24 4.66
N GLY A 11 -2.42 -9.80 4.55
CA GLY A 11 -2.15 -11.23 4.38
C GLY A 11 -2.15 -11.70 2.93
N ARG A 12 -2.73 -10.91 2.01
CA ARG A 12 -2.75 -11.19 0.56
C ARG A 12 -2.18 -10.08 -0.31
N THR A 13 -2.14 -8.85 0.21
CA THR A 13 -1.75 -7.67 -0.55
C THR A 13 -0.84 -6.80 0.30
N LEU A 14 0.32 -6.44 -0.26
CA LEU A 14 1.22 -5.48 0.34
C LEU A 14 0.67 -4.07 0.19
N MET A 15 0.95 -3.22 1.17
CA MET A 15 0.44 -1.87 1.23
C MET A 15 1.47 -0.89 1.78
N THR A 16 1.38 0.35 1.32
CA THR A 16 2.15 1.49 1.86
C THR A 16 1.21 2.63 2.19
N VAL A 17 1.59 3.48 3.13
CA VAL A 17 0.83 4.70 3.44
C VAL A 17 0.75 5.58 2.19
N ASN A 18 -0.43 6.12 1.90
CA ASN A 18 -0.59 7.12 0.86
C ASN A 18 -0.11 8.48 1.39
N ALA A 19 1.01 8.97 0.88
CA ALA A 19 1.52 10.30 1.22
C ALA A 19 0.67 11.42 0.59
N ALA A 20 -0.10 11.13 -0.47
CA ALA A 20 -0.97 12.08 -1.16
C ALA A 20 -2.41 11.56 -1.16
N ARG A 21 -3.19 11.97 -0.14
CA ARG A 21 -4.58 11.53 0.04
C ARG A 21 -5.40 11.73 -1.24
N ASP A 22 -6.20 10.73 -1.56
CA ASP A 22 -7.13 10.63 -2.70
C ASP A 22 -6.48 10.59 -4.08
N VAL A 23 -5.14 10.57 -4.13
CA VAL A 23 -4.39 10.38 -5.37
C VAL A 23 -4.01 8.91 -5.53
N ASN A 24 -4.40 8.32 -6.66
CA ASN A 24 -3.81 7.08 -7.16
C ASN A 24 -2.80 7.39 -8.28
N VAL A 25 -1.65 6.71 -8.27
CA VAL A 25 -0.57 6.99 -9.24
C VAL A 25 -0.66 6.07 -10.45
N TYR A 26 -1.09 4.83 -10.24
CA TYR A 26 -1.17 3.78 -11.25
C TYR A 26 -2.57 3.15 -11.34
N GLY A 27 -3.58 3.81 -10.78
CA GLY A 27 -4.93 3.26 -10.69
C GLY A 27 -5.07 2.20 -9.59
N GLU A 28 -4.15 2.17 -8.63
CA GLU A 28 -4.19 1.25 -7.49
C GLU A 28 -5.42 1.47 -6.60
N ARG A 29 -5.79 0.42 -5.85
CA ARG A 29 -6.87 0.53 -4.86
C ARG A 29 -6.38 1.31 -3.66
N LEU A 30 -7.11 2.37 -3.32
CA LEU A 30 -6.97 3.10 -2.07
C LEU A 30 -7.81 2.42 -0.98
N VAL A 31 -7.24 2.27 0.21
CA VAL A 31 -7.92 1.68 1.37
C VAL A 31 -7.76 2.60 2.56
N GLU A 32 -8.86 2.92 3.23
CA GLU A 32 -8.84 3.70 4.47
C GLU A 32 -8.99 2.79 5.68
N PHE A 33 -8.12 2.99 6.68
CA PHE A 33 -8.16 2.30 7.95
C PHE A 33 -7.62 3.21 9.05
N GLN A 34 -8.37 3.36 10.15
CA GLN A 34 -8.00 4.24 11.28
C GLN A 34 -7.54 5.63 10.81
N ASP A 35 -8.35 6.27 9.95
CA ASP A 35 -8.12 7.60 9.37
C ASP A 35 -6.86 7.75 8.49
N THR A 36 -6.12 6.66 8.27
CA THR A 36 -4.96 6.60 7.38
C THR A 36 -5.35 5.97 6.05
N GLN A 37 -4.94 6.61 4.95
CA GLN A 37 -5.14 6.07 3.60
C GLN A 37 -3.90 5.27 3.19
N TYR A 38 -4.13 4.11 2.60
CA TYR A 38 -3.12 3.18 2.13
C TYR A 38 -3.30 2.92 0.64
N ARG A 39 -2.19 2.56 0.00
CA ARG A 39 -2.14 2.15 -1.41
C ARG A 39 -1.75 0.69 -1.50
N SER A 40 -2.47 -0.09 -2.31
CA SER A 40 -2.05 -1.45 -2.64
C SER A 40 -0.77 -1.45 -3.48
N TRP A 41 0.16 -2.33 -3.14
CA TRP A 41 1.41 -2.53 -3.87
C TRP A 41 1.38 -3.88 -4.60
N ASP A 42 1.28 -3.80 -5.94
CA ASP A 42 1.16 -4.96 -6.81
C ASP A 42 2.55 -5.46 -7.28
N PRO A 43 2.97 -6.69 -6.94
CA PRO A 43 4.26 -7.26 -7.36
C PRO A 43 4.36 -7.54 -8.86
N MET A 44 3.24 -7.71 -9.57
CA MET A 44 3.27 -7.85 -11.03
C MET A 44 3.61 -6.53 -11.73
N ARG A 45 3.47 -5.41 -11.02
CA ARG A 45 3.72 -4.05 -11.53
C ARG A 45 4.94 -3.39 -10.89
N SER A 46 5.54 -4.02 -9.88
CA SER A 46 6.69 -3.49 -9.13
C SER A 46 7.69 -4.59 -8.82
N LYS A 47 8.94 -4.39 -9.25
CA LYS A 47 10.05 -5.31 -8.99
C LYS A 47 10.50 -5.37 -7.52
N LEU A 48 10.03 -4.42 -6.70
CA LEU A 48 10.42 -4.25 -5.30
C LEU A 48 9.37 -4.79 -4.32
N ALA A 49 8.19 -5.16 -4.80
CA ALA A 49 7.13 -5.72 -3.95
C ALA A 49 7.26 -7.24 -3.85
#